data_AF-A0A9X4NSX3-F1
#
_entry.id   AF-A0A9X4NSX3-F1
#
_cell.length_a   1.000
_cell.length_b   1.000
_cell.length_c   1.000
_cell.angle_alpha   90.00
_cell.angle_beta   90.00
_cell.angle_gamma   90.00
#
_symmetry.space_group_name_H-M   'P 1'
#
loop_
_entity.id
_entity.type
_entity.pdbx_description
1 polymer ?
#
loop_
_entity_poly.entity_id
_entity_poly.type
_entity_poly.pdbx_seq_one_letter_code
_entity_poly.pdbx_strand_id
1 'polypeptide(L)' 'MSTPIHDEETQRQLDKAVATLRAQLALRGIHCYDCTTGGWLVCDHTMSRHCPNVESLDAFARQVGATR' A
#
# COMPACT_ATOMS: atom_id res chain seq x y z
N MET A 1 0.38 13.38 -32.05
CA MET A 1 1.42 12.75 -31.20
C MET A 1 1.60 13.68 -30.00
N SER A 2 0.92 13.39 -28.89
CA SER A 2 0.90 14.23 -27.69
C SER A 2 1.49 13.44 -26.52
N THR A 3 2.39 14.08 -25.80
CA THR A 3 3.38 13.56 -24.83
C THR A 3 2.79 12.75 -23.66
N PRO A 4 3.32 11.54 -23.34
CA PRO A 4 2.87 10.66 -22.25
C PRO A 4 3.56 10.92 -20.90
N ILE A 5 3.99 12.15 -20.61
CA ILE A 5 4.92 12.44 -19.49
C ILE A 5 4.20 12.58 -18.13
N HIS A 6 2.89 12.83 -18.10
CA HIS A 6 2.16 13.05 -16.83
C HIS A 6 1.80 11.75 -16.09
N ASP A 7 1.59 10.63 -16.77
CA ASP A 7 1.20 9.37 -16.13
C ASP A 7 2.37 8.66 -15.41
N GLU A 8 3.59 8.78 -15.93
CA GLU A 8 4.75 8.06 -15.39
C GLU A 8 5.22 8.62 -14.04
N GLU A 9 5.23 9.95 -13.88
CA GLU A 9 5.58 10.57 -12.60
C GLU A 9 4.51 10.29 -11.53
N THR A 10 3.23 10.33 -11.88
CA THR A 10 2.14 9.97 -10.96
C THR A 10 2.26 8.53 -10.49
N GLN A 11 2.52 7.60 -11.42
CA GLN A 11 2.73 6.19 -11.07
C GLN A 11 3.94 6.02 -10.14
N ARG A 12 5.05 6.71 -10.43
CA ARG A 12 6.25 6.65 -9.59
C ARG A 12 6.02 7.18 -8.17
N GLN A 13 5.20 8.23 -8.02
CA GLN A 13 4.83 8.75 -6.70
C GLN A 13 3.92 7.77 -5.95
N LEU A 14 2.99 7.12 -6.65
CA LEU A 14 2.15 6.06 -6.07
C LEU A 14 3.00 4.89 -5.58
N ASP A 15 3.96 4.41 -6.38
CA ASP A 15 4.84 3.30 -6.01
C ASP A 15 5.67 3.63 -4.77
N LYS A 16 6.18 4.86 -4.66
CA LYS A 16 6.88 5.36 -3.46
C LYS A 16 5.97 5.38 -2.23
N ALA A 17 4.73 5.85 -2.38
CA ALA A 17 3.76 5.88 -1.29
C ALA A 17 3.44 4.47 -0.79
N VAL A 18 3.19 3.52 -1.70
CA VAL A 18 2.96 2.10 -1.38
C VAL A 18 4.17 1.49 -0.68
N ALA A 19 5.39 1.72 -1.19
CA ALA A 19 6.62 1.21 -0.57
C ALA A 19 6.78 1.73 0.87
N THR A 20 6.47 3.02 1.09
CA THR A 20 6.50 3.64 2.42
C THR A 20 5.48 3.01 3.37
N LEU A 21 4.23 2.81 2.92
CA LEU A 21 3.19 2.16 3.70
C LEU A 21 3.56 0.72 4.07
N ARG A 22 4.10 -0.05 3.12
CA ARG A 22 4.58 -1.42 3.37
C ARG A 22 5.67 -1.45 4.44
N ALA A 23 6.64 -0.53 4.37
CA ALA A 23 7.70 -0.44 5.36
C ALA A 23 7.14 -0.10 6.76
N GLN A 24 6.21 0.84 6.84
CA GLN A 24 5.55 1.23 8.09
C GLN A 24 4.75 0.08 8.71
N LEU A 25 4.00 -0.67 7.90
CA LEU A 25 3.29 -1.88 8.34
C LEU A 25 4.26 -2.95 8.84
N ALA A 26 5.37 -3.18 8.12
CA ALA A 26 6.39 -4.15 8.52
C ALA A 26 7.04 -3.79 9.87
N LEU A 27 7.29 -2.51 10.16
CA LEU A 27 7.78 -2.05 11.46
C LEU A 27 6.82 -2.35 12.62
N ARG A 28 5.53 -2.56 12.33
CA ARG A 28 4.51 -2.96 13.30
C ARG A 28 4.32 -4.48 13.38
N GLY A 29 5.11 -5.26 12.63
CA GLY A 29 4.96 -6.71 12.53
C GLY A 29 3.79 -7.14 11.64
N ILE A 30 3.31 -6.25 10.76
CA ILE A 30 2.24 -6.54 9.82
C ILE A 30 2.87 -6.83 8.45
N HIS A 31 2.55 -7.99 7.89
CA HIS A 31 3.02 -8.40 6.58
C HIS A 31 2.06 -7.94 5.48
N CYS A 32 2.62 -7.47 4.36
CA CYS A 32 1.85 -6.99 3.21
C CYS A 32 2.28 -7.76 1.96
N TYR A 33 1.35 -8.53 1.40
CA TYR A 33 1.54 -9.38 0.23
C TYR A 33 0.78 -8.83 -0.98
N ASP A 34 1.39 -8.90 -2.16
CA ASP A 34 0.76 -8.49 -3.41
C ASP A 34 -0.22 -9.59 -3.88
N CYS A 35 -1.46 -9.21 -4.21
CA CYS A 35 -2.49 -10.14 -4.67
C CYS A 35 -2.47 -10.32 -6.19
N THR A 36 -2.71 -11.54 -6.69
CA THR A 36 -2.78 -11.83 -8.13
C THR A 36 -3.96 -11.14 -8.83
N THR A 37 -5.02 -10.81 -8.09
CA THR A 37 -6.19 -10.06 -8.57
C THR A 37 -5.99 -8.54 -8.50
N GLY A 38 -4.80 -8.07 -8.11
CA GLY A 38 -4.53 -6.68 -7.76
C GLY A 38 -4.84 -6.39 -6.30
N GLY A 39 -4.26 -5.29 -5.80
CA GLY A 39 -4.33 -4.90 -4.39
C GLY A 39 -3.34 -5.66 -3.50
N TRP A 40 -3.56 -5.56 -2.19
CA TRP A 40 -2.68 -6.08 -1.16
C TRP A 40 -3.44 -6.85 -0.10
N LEU A 41 -2.87 -7.97 0.35
CA LEU A 41 -3.33 -8.68 1.54
C LEU A 41 -2.41 -8.29 2.70
N VAL A 42 -2.98 -7.61 3.70
CA VAL A 42 -2.29 -7.28 4.95
C VAL A 42 -2.67 -8.28 6.03
N CYS A 43 -1.66 -8.88 6.68
CA CYS A 43 -1.84 -9.91 7.69
C CYS A 43 -0.96 -9.64 8.91
N ASP A 44 -1.52 -9.87 10.10
CA ASP A 44 -0.76 -10.03 11.33
C ASP A 44 -1.13 -11.37 12.02
N HIS A 45 -0.67 -11.56 13.26
CA HIS A 45 -0.91 -12.76 14.05
C HIS A 45 -2.38 -12.98 14.47
N THR A 46 -3.24 -11.97 14.31
CA THR A 46 -4.65 -11.95 14.76
C THR A 46 -5.66 -11.68 13.66
N MET A 47 -5.27 -10.99 12.59
CA MET A 47 -6.17 -10.56 11.53
C MET A 47 -5.53 -10.65 10.15
N SER A 48 -6.39 -10.80 9.15
CA SER A 48 -6.05 -10.56 7.75
C SER A 48 -7.11 -9.67 7.10
N ARG A 49 -6.68 -8.73 6.27
CA ARG A 49 -7.58 -7.82 5.53
C ARG A 49 -7.06 -7.65 4.12
N HIS A 50 -7.98 -7.70 3.16
CA HIS A 50 -7.71 -7.35 1.78
C HIS A 50 -7.89 -5.84 1.56
N CYS A 51 -6.89 -5.20 0.96
CA CYS A 51 -6.84 -3.78 0.60
C CYS A 51 -6.78 -3.66 -0.93
N PRO A 52 -7.91 -3.40 -1.62
CA PRO A 52 -7.95 -3.41 -3.09
C PRO A 52 -7.24 -2.22 -3.74
N ASN A 53 -6.98 -1.14 -3.00
CA ASN A 53 -6.35 0.07 -3.51
C ASN A 53 -5.46 0.73 -2.43
N VAL A 54 -4.67 1.73 -2.84
CA VAL A 54 -3.72 2.45 -1.97
C VAL A 54 -4.45 3.16 -0.82
N GLU A 55 -5.63 3.71 -1.07
CA GLU A 55 -6.46 4.38 -0.06
C GLU A 55 -6.89 3.41 1.06
N SER A 56 -7.28 2.19 0.72
CA SER A 56 -7.63 1.14 1.69
C SER A 56 -6.42 0.69 2.50
N LEU A 57 -5.24 0.68 1.86
CA LEU A 57 -3.98 0.36 2.53
C LEU A 57 -3.58 1.47 3.51
N ASP A 58 -3.69 2.74 3.11
CA ASP A 58 -3.43 3.91 3.96
C ASP A 58 -4.40 3.97 5.15
N ALA A 59 -5.70 3.77 4.90
CA ALA A 59 -6.71 3.73 5.96
C ALA A 59 -6.43 2.61 6.98
N PHE A 60 -6.00 1.43 6.51
CA PHE A 60 -5.60 0.35 7.40
C PHE A 60 -4.35 0.72 8.20
N ALA A 61 -3.33 1.28 7.54
CA ALA A 61 -2.10 1.71 8.19
C ALA A 61 -2.36 2.78 9.27
N ARG A 62 -3.31 3.70 9.05
CA ARG A 62 -3.80 4.64 10.08
C ARG A 62 -4.50 3.94 11.23
N GLN A 63 -5.39 2.99 10.91
CA GLN A 63 -6.16 2.24 11.92
C GLN A 63 -5.25 1.49 12.90
N VAL A 64 -4.14 0.92 12.42
CA VAL A 64 -3.18 0.15 13.24
C VAL A 64 -2.04 1.00 13.82
N GLY A 65 -2.06 2.31 13.58
CA GLY A 65 -1.03 3.26 14.02
C GLY A 65 0.33 3.05 13.37
N ALA A 66 0.36 2.56 12.13
CA ALA A 66 1.57 2.42 11.31
C ALA A 66 1.96 3.74 10.62
N THR A 67 1.00 4.64 10.37
CA THR A 67 1.26 5.97 9.81
C THR A 67 1.30 7.03 10.92
N ARG A 68 2.09 8.09 10.73
CA ARG A 68 2.19 9.23 11.66
C ARG A 68 1.22 10.35 11.29
#